data_AF-A0A7W4UIC8-F1
#
_entry.id   AF-A0A7W4UIC8-F1
#
_cell.length_a   1.000
_cell.length_b   1.000
_cell.length_c   1.000
_cell.angle_alpha   90.00
_cell.angle_beta   90.00
_cell.angle_gamma   90.00
#
_symmetry.space_group_name_H-M   'P 1'
#
loop_
_entity.id
_entity.type
_entity.pdbx_description
1 polymer ?
#
loop_
_entity_poly.entity_id
_entity_poly.type
_entity_poly.pdbx_seq_one_letter_code
_entity_poly.pdbx_strand_id
1 'polypeptide(L)' 'MIAALETWLQWCRTHHVDPLNDNVKSLERAVTDLRRAGVARQELLNVIDQVGCMGRLWLSSDWLRLRHGQASGDPNQGPP' A
#
# COMPACT_ATOMS: atom_id res chain seq x y z
N MET A 1 -4.28 13.59 7.91
CA MET A 1 -4.44 12.16 7.55
C MET A 1 -5.92 11.84 7.32
N ILE A 2 -6.52 12.47 6.33
CA ILE A 2 -7.85 12.12 5.79
C ILE A 2 -7.66 11.69 4.32
N ALA A 3 -6.82 12.44 3.59
CA ALA A 3 -6.44 12.15 2.20
C ALA A 3 -5.95 10.71 1.94
N ALA A 4 -5.12 10.11 2.81
CA ALA A 4 -4.62 8.75 2.59
C ALA A 4 -5.72 7.68 2.71
N LEU A 5 -6.63 7.82 3.69
CA LEU A 5 -7.79 6.93 3.79
C LEU A 5 -8.78 7.14 2.64
N GLU A 6 -9.02 8.39 2.24
CA GLU A 6 -9.85 8.69 1.06
C GLU A 6 -9.26 8.08 -0.22
N THR A 7 -7.94 8.18 -0.39
CA THR A 7 -7.21 7.57 -1.52
C THR A 7 -7.38 6.05 -1.52
N TRP A 8 -7.26 5.41 -0.34
CA TRP A 8 -7.52 3.98 -0.18
C TRP A 8 -8.95 3.61 -0.55
N LEU A 9 -9.94 4.26 0.05
CA LEU A 9 -11.36 3.98 -0.17
C LEU A 9 -11.76 4.19 -1.64
N GLN A 10 -11.20 5.21 -2.28
CA GLN A 10 -11.43 5.47 -3.70
C GLN A 10 -10.83 4.37 -4.57
N TRP A 11 -9.61 3.90 -4.27
CA TRP A 11 -9.02 2.77 -4.99
C TRP A 11 -9.83 1.48 -4.79
N CYS A 12 -10.23 1.17 -3.54
CA CYS A 12 -11.10 0.03 -3.24
C CYS A 12 -12.41 0.07 -4.02
N ARG A 13 -13.04 1.25 -4.14
CA ARG A 13 -14.26 1.44 -4.92
C ARG A 13 -14.04 1.16 -6.41
N THR A 14 -12.93 1.64 -6.98
CA THR A 14 -12.60 1.42 -8.40
C THR A 14 -12.31 -0.05 -8.70
N HIS A 15 -11.69 -0.77 -7.77
CA HIS A 15 -11.22 -2.15 -7.97
C HIS A 15 -12.13 -3.22 -7.34
N HIS A 16 -13.29 -2.83 -6.79
CA HIS A 16 -14.24 -3.73 -6.10
C HIS A 16 -13.60 -4.53 -4.95
N VAL A 17 -12.74 -3.89 -4.17
CA VAL A 17 -12.07 -4.49 -3.01
C VAL A 17 -12.76 -4.03 -1.73
N ASP A 18 -12.99 -4.95 -0.78
CA ASP A 18 -13.52 -4.62 0.54
C ASP A 18 -12.43 -3.95 1.39
N PRO A 19 -12.57 -2.67 1.77
CA PRO A 19 -11.55 -1.96 2.54
C PRO A 19 -11.39 -2.46 3.99
N LEU A 20 -12.33 -3.25 4.52
CA LEU A 20 -12.33 -3.74 5.91
C LEU A 20 -11.79 -5.17 6.05
N ASN A 21 -11.75 -5.95 4.97
CA ASN A 21 -11.31 -7.35 4.97
C ASN A 21 -10.14 -7.58 4.01
N ASP A 22 -9.27 -6.58 3.88
CA ASP A 22 -8.20 -6.63 2.90
C ASP A 22 -6.89 -7.22 3.44
N ASN A 23 -5.99 -7.57 2.52
CA ASN A 23 -4.69 -8.16 2.82
C ASN A 23 -3.54 -7.37 2.16
N VAL A 24 -2.30 -7.73 2.52
CA VAL A 24 -1.09 -7.04 2.03
C VAL A 24 -0.99 -7.03 0.50
N LYS A 25 -1.49 -8.06 -0.22
CA LYS A 25 -1.39 -8.11 -1.69
C LYS A 25 -2.28 -7.08 -2.38
N SER A 26 -3.44 -6.77 -1.83
CA SER A 26 -4.28 -5.69 -2.37
C SER A 26 -3.69 -4.33 -2.06
N LEU A 27 -3.12 -4.15 -0.87
CA LEU A 27 -2.38 -2.93 -0.54
C LEU A 27 -1.16 -2.73 -1.47
N GLU A 28 -0.43 -3.81 -1.79
CA GLU A 28 0.67 -3.79 -2.76
C GLU A 28 0.20 -3.41 -4.18
N ARG A 29 -0.94 -3.95 -4.63
CA ARG A 29 -1.57 -3.57 -5.90
C ARG A 29 -1.98 -2.10 -5.90
N ALA A 30 -2.62 -1.63 -4.83
CA ALA A 30 -3.02 -0.24 -4.69
C ALA A 30 -1.82 0.72 -4.75
N VAL A 31 -0.77 0.42 -3.99
CA VAL A 31 0.47 1.22 -4.00
C VAL A 31 1.11 1.25 -5.39
N THR A 32 1.08 0.12 -6.10
CA THR A 32 1.59 0.03 -7.49
C THR A 32 0.80 0.90 -8.45
N ASP A 33 -0.54 0.83 -8.39
CA ASP A 33 -1.41 1.62 -9.27
C ASP A 33 -1.33 3.12 -8.94
N LEU A 34 -1.33 3.49 -7.67
CA LEU A 34 -1.18 4.88 -7.22
C LEU A 34 0.19 5.45 -7.61
N ARG A 35 1.26 4.64 -7.54
CA ARG A 35 2.59 5.03 -8.04
C ARG A 35 2.56 5.30 -9.53
N ARG A 36 1.90 4.45 -10.32
CA ARG A 36 1.72 4.64 -11.77
C ARG A 36 0.89 5.89 -12.09
N ALA A 37 -0.06 6.24 -11.23
CA ALA A 37 -0.84 7.47 -11.32
C ALA A 37 -0.07 8.74 -10.89
N GLY A 38 1.19 8.62 -10.48
CA GLY A 38 2.04 9.75 -10.10
C GLY A 38 1.85 10.23 -8.66
N VAL A 39 1.21 9.44 -7.80
CA VAL A 39 1.07 9.77 -6.37
C VAL A 39 2.44 9.83 -5.71
N ALA A 40 2.70 10.91 -4.97
CA ALA A 40 3.98 11.15 -4.32
C ALA A 40 4.34 10.03 -3.33
N ARG A 41 5.63 9.68 -3.24
CA ARG A 41 6.12 8.61 -2.36
C ARG A 41 5.67 8.76 -0.91
N GLN A 42 5.67 9.98 -0.37
CA GLN A 42 5.22 10.22 1.01
C GLN A 42 3.75 9.88 1.20
N GLU A 43 2.90 10.16 0.21
CA GLU A 43 1.48 9.83 0.28
C GLU A 43 1.25 8.32 0.16
N LEU A 44 2.03 7.63 -0.67
CA LEU A 44 2.01 6.16 -0.71
C LEU A 44 2.38 5.54 0.64
N LEU A 45 3.38 6.09 1.34
CA LEU A 45 3.74 5.65 2.69
C LEU A 45 2.62 5.92 3.69
N ASN A 46 1.96 7.08 3.60
CA ASN A 46 0.81 7.40 4.45
C ASN A 46 -0.33 6.38 4.25
N VAL A 47 -0.60 5.97 3.00
CA VAL A 47 -1.58 4.92 2.68
C VAL A 47 -1.15 3.57 3.27
N ILE A 48 0.11 3.16 3.08
CA ILE A 48 0.64 1.89 3.62
C ILE A 48 0.51 1.84 5.15
N ASP A 49 0.87 2.92 5.84
CA ASP A 49 0.85 3.01 7.29
C ASP A 49 -0.58 3.06 7.84
N GLN A 50 -1.46 3.85 7.22
CA GLN A 50 -2.84 4.00 7.68
C GLN A 50 -3.67 2.73 7.44
N VAL A 51 -3.60 2.14 6.24
CA VAL A 51 -4.29 0.86 5.93
C VAL A 51 -3.67 -0.29 6.70
N GLY A 52 -2.33 -0.27 6.82
CA GLY A 52 -1.59 -1.24 7.63
C GLY A 52 -2.08 -1.29 9.07
N CYS A 53 -2.23 -0.13 9.70
CA CYS A 53 -2.77 0.00 11.06
C CYS A 53 -4.22 -0.48 11.16
N MET A 54 -5.10 0.01 10.29
CA MET A 54 -6.54 -0.29 10.30
C MET A 54 -6.83 -1.79 10.12
N GLY A 55 -6.17 -2.44 9.16
CA GLY A 55 -6.33 -3.87 8.86
C GLY A 55 -5.43 -4.79 9.67
N ARG A 56 -4.66 -4.26 10.64
CA ARG A 56 -3.62 -5.00 11.38
C ARG A 56 -2.58 -5.70 10.48
N LEU A 57 -2.39 -5.20 9.26
CA LEU A 57 -1.46 -5.78 8.28
C LEU A 57 0.00 -5.62 8.72
N TRP A 58 0.29 -4.67 9.61
CA TRP A 58 1.62 -4.45 10.19
C TRP A 58 2.18 -5.66 10.96
N LEU A 59 1.33 -6.63 11.33
CA LEU A 59 1.75 -7.90 11.90
C LEU A 59 2.40 -8.86 10.87
N SER A 60 2.22 -8.59 9.58
CA SER A 60 2.78 -9.40 8.50
C SER A 60 4.17 -8.90 8.09
N SER A 61 5.11 -9.84 7.93
CA SER A 61 6.43 -9.53 7.36
C SER A 61 6.33 -8.99 5.92
N ASP A 62 5.29 -9.36 5.18
CA ASP A 62 5.08 -8.86 3.81
C ASP A 62 4.73 -7.36 3.82
N TRP A 63 4.04 -6.87 4.86
CA TRP A 63 3.77 -5.44 5.00
C TRP A 63 5.06 -4.65 5.26
N LEU A 64 5.96 -5.17 6.10
CA LEU A 64 7.26 -4.54 6.36
C LEU A 64 8.08 -4.43 5.06
N ARG A 65 8.10 -5.50 4.26
CA ARG A 65 8.75 -5.49 2.94
C ARG A 65 8.13 -4.45 2.01
N LEU A 66 6.80 -4.41 1.92
CA LEU A 66 6.07 -3.43 1.12
C LEU A 66 6.42 -1.99 1.54
N ARG A 67 6.42 -1.70 2.84
CA ARG A 67 6.75 -0.38 3.40
C ARG A 67 8.17 0.06 3.08
N HIS A 68 9.12 -0.87 3.08
CA HIS A 68 10.52 -0.60 2.78
C HIS A 68 10.79 -0.51 1.27
N GLY A 69 9.79 -0.78 0.42
CA GLY A 69 9.94 -0.81 -1.03
C GLY A 69 10.51 -2.13 -1.57
N GLN A 70 10.63 -3.14 -0.72
CA GLN A 70 11.05 -4.50 -1.08
C GLN A 70 9.84 -5.35 -1.50
N ALA A 71 8.99 -4.80 -2.37
CA ALA A 71 7.88 -5.52 -2.96
C ALA A 71 8.37 -6.84 -3.58
N SER A 72 7.57 -7.90 -3.51
CA SER A 72 7.98 -9.24 -3.96
C SER A 72 8.09 -9.28 -5.48
N GLY A 73 9.23 -8.81 -6.02
CA GLY A 73 9.47 -8.79 -7.46
C GLY A 73 10.36 -7.68 -8.00
N ASP A 74 11.14 -6.97 -7.18
CA ASP A 74 12.11 -5.98 -7.69
C ASP A 74 13.53 -6.59 -7.78
N PRO A 75 14.00 -7.05 -8.96
CA PRO A 75 15.38 -7.52 -9.14
C PRO A 75 16.41 -6.37 -9.12
N ASN A 76 16.00 -5.10 -8.98
CA ASN A 76 16.88 -3.94 -9.15
C ASN A 76 17.28 -3.22 -7.86
N GLN A 77 17.13 -3.83 -6.68
CA GLN A 77 17.70 -3.29 -5.45
C GLN A 77 19.00 -4.01 -5.06
N GLY A 78 20.11 -3.58 -5.69
CA GLY A 78 21.46 -3.84 -5.17
C GLY A 78 21.74 -2.99 -3.92
N PRO A 79 22.67 -3.40 -3.04
CA PRO A 79 22.97 -2.69 -1.79
C PRO A 79 23.65 -1.35 -2.07
N PRO A 80 23.62 -0.41 -1.09
CA PRO A 80 24.17 0.94 -1.20
C PRO A 80 25.67 0.99 -1.50
#